data_AF-A0A3S3AI15-F1
#
_entry.id   AF-A0A3S3AI15-F1
#
_cell.length_a   1.000
_cell.length_b   1.000
_cell.length_c   1.000
_cell.angle_alpha   90.00
_cell.angle_beta   90.00
_cell.angle_gamma   90.00
#
_symmetry.space_group_name_H-M   'P 1'
#
loop_
_entity.id
_entity.type
_entity.pdbx_description
1 polymer ?
#
loop_
_entity_poly.entity_id
_entity_poly.type
_entity_poly.pdbx_seq_one_letter_code
_entity_poly.pdbx_strand_id
1 'polypeptide(L)'
;MRKSIAAGVVAAASVGIVLGGTGIASAASKTIPEGTGVYRVNTDIRPGTYSTQGAIVGGKQVCSWVRGDLKSLKMEPIAFGEGKGPTTVKIEETDDVFITMGCSGWTLDKPEHEGFLSSGSLSGSLDFSSLTDTFVSSLELGSAAGAVGGSLATGSIVKGSLENGAAGS
;
A
#
# COMPACT_ATOMS: atom_id res chain seq x y z
N MET A 1 -6.39 37.94 -72.05
CA MET A 1 -7.57 37.06 -72.13
C MET A 1 -7.58 36.15 -70.91
N ARG A 2 -8.74 36.05 -70.27
CA ARG A 2 -8.99 35.55 -68.90
C ARG A 2 -8.79 34.03 -68.79
N LYS A 3 -8.35 33.56 -67.61
CA LYS A 3 -8.98 32.42 -66.91
C LYS A 3 -8.51 32.34 -65.46
N SER A 4 -9.47 32.59 -64.56
CA SER A 4 -9.39 32.52 -63.10
C SER A 4 -9.91 31.15 -62.63
N ILE A 5 -9.34 30.58 -61.57
CA ILE A 5 -9.91 29.46 -60.77
C ILE A 5 -9.17 29.44 -59.43
N ALA A 6 -9.70 29.15 -58.24
CA ALA A 6 -10.96 29.41 -57.54
C ALA A 6 -10.63 29.25 -56.03
N ALA A 7 -11.32 29.99 -55.16
CA ALA A 7 -11.13 29.97 -53.71
C ALA A 7 -11.73 28.72 -53.06
N GLY A 8 -10.99 28.08 -52.15
CA GLY A 8 -11.49 27.00 -51.28
C GLY A 8 -11.70 27.52 -49.86
N VAL A 9 -12.96 27.58 -49.42
CA VAL A 9 -13.36 27.82 -48.02
C VAL A 9 -13.32 26.49 -47.29
N VAL A 10 -12.57 26.38 -46.20
CA VAL A 10 -12.62 25.23 -45.27
C VAL A 10 -13.25 25.71 -43.96
N ALA A 11 -14.40 25.10 -43.63
CA ALA A 11 -15.19 25.36 -42.45
C ALA A 11 -14.52 24.79 -41.18
N ALA A 12 -14.74 25.48 -40.06
CA ALA A 12 -14.23 25.16 -38.74
C ALA A 12 -14.90 23.92 -38.12
N ALA A 13 -14.09 23.07 -37.46
CA ALA A 13 -14.56 22.10 -36.48
C ALA A 13 -13.86 22.39 -35.15
N SER A 14 -14.63 22.85 -34.18
CA SER A 14 -14.19 23.13 -32.81
C SER A 14 -13.84 21.83 -32.08
N VAL A 15 -12.56 21.61 -31.79
CA VAL A 15 -12.11 20.53 -30.91
C VAL A 15 -12.33 20.97 -29.46
N GLY A 16 -13.33 20.39 -28.82
CA GLY A 16 -13.52 20.50 -27.37
C GLY A 16 -12.40 19.76 -26.65
N ILE A 17 -11.53 20.51 -25.97
CA ILE A 17 -10.49 19.94 -25.11
C ILE A 17 -11.16 19.52 -23.80
N VAL A 18 -11.40 18.22 -23.65
CA VAL A 18 -11.77 17.62 -22.37
C VAL A 18 -10.54 17.68 -21.46
N LEU A 19 -10.49 18.66 -20.56
CA LEU A 19 -9.54 18.71 -19.45
C LEU A 19 -9.99 17.71 -18.36
N GLY A 20 -9.98 16.43 -18.70
CA GLY A 20 -10.09 15.34 -17.74
C GLY A 20 -8.69 14.99 -17.24
N GLY A 21 -8.24 15.66 -16.18
CA GLY A 21 -6.97 15.35 -15.53
C GLY A 21 -7.00 13.95 -14.94
N THR A 22 -6.43 12.98 -15.65
CA THR A 22 -6.08 11.67 -15.11
C THR A 22 -4.95 11.85 -14.11
N GLY A 23 -5.26 11.79 -12.81
CA GLY A 23 -4.24 11.61 -11.79
C GLY A 23 -3.57 10.26 -12.01
N ILE A 24 -2.41 10.25 -12.66
CA ILE A 24 -1.52 9.09 -12.67
C ILE A 24 -0.95 8.97 -11.27
N ALA A 25 -1.55 8.10 -10.46
CA ALA A 25 -0.93 7.63 -9.22
C ALA A 25 0.38 6.91 -9.62
N SER A 26 1.52 7.58 -9.46
CA SER A 26 2.83 6.95 -9.65
C SER A 26 2.97 5.90 -8.57
N ALA A 27 2.89 4.62 -8.95
CA ALA A 27 3.11 3.54 -8.03
C ALA A 27 4.61 3.50 -7.70
N ALA A 28 4.97 3.81 -6.46
CA ALA A 28 6.35 3.71 -5.98
C ALA A 28 6.93 2.30 -6.25
N SER A 29 8.18 2.26 -6.73
CA SER A 29 8.86 1.05 -7.17
C SER A 29 9.17 0.11 -6.02
N LYS A 30 9.14 -1.19 -6.31
CA LYS A 30 9.57 -2.28 -5.40
C LYS A 30 11.06 -2.61 -5.54
N THR A 31 11.74 -2.06 -6.54
CA THR A 31 13.13 -2.37 -6.87
C THR A 31 13.90 -1.09 -7.10
N ILE A 32 15.14 -1.07 -6.60
CA ILE A 32 16.10 0.01 -6.84
C ILE A 32 17.17 -0.54 -7.78
N PRO A 33 17.36 0.04 -8.98
CA PRO A 33 18.36 -0.43 -9.92
C PRO A 33 19.78 -0.30 -9.33
N GLU A 34 20.70 -1.09 -9.88
CA GLU A 34 22.11 -1.04 -9.52
C GLU A 34 22.76 0.32 -9.84
N GLY A 35 23.86 0.62 -9.17
CA GLY A 35 24.67 1.80 -9.43
C GLY A 35 24.42 2.92 -8.43
N THR A 36 24.25 4.14 -8.95
CA THR A 36 24.10 5.35 -8.13
C THR A 36 22.74 5.96 -8.35
N GLY A 37 22.05 6.32 -7.27
CA GLY A 37 20.75 6.96 -7.35
C GLY A 37 20.33 7.61 -6.05
N VAL A 38 19.38 8.54 -6.20
CA VAL A 38 18.70 9.24 -5.11
C VAL A 38 17.21 8.98 -5.30
N TYR A 39 16.56 8.44 -4.28
CA TYR A 39 15.18 7.97 -4.35
C TYR A 39 14.38 8.60 -3.23
N ARG A 40 13.29 9.28 -3.58
CA ARG A 40 12.34 9.84 -2.62
C ARG A 40 11.47 8.71 -2.09
N VAL A 41 11.46 8.52 -0.78
CA VAL A 41 10.62 7.49 -0.15
C VAL A 41 9.15 7.91 -0.27
N ASN A 42 8.25 6.92 -0.39
CA ASN A 42 6.82 7.10 -0.68
C ASN A 42 6.48 7.68 -2.08
N THR A 43 7.47 8.09 -2.87
CA THR A 43 7.28 8.60 -4.25
C THR A 43 7.94 7.69 -5.27
N ASP A 44 9.27 7.52 -5.16
CA ASP A 44 10.06 6.73 -6.10
C ASP A 44 10.15 5.26 -5.64
N ILE A 45 10.24 5.05 -4.32
CA ILE A 45 10.38 3.73 -3.69
C ILE A 45 9.44 3.59 -2.49
N ARG A 46 9.01 2.36 -2.21
CA ARG A 46 8.15 2.05 -1.05
C ARG A 46 8.98 1.90 0.23
N PRO A 47 8.44 2.26 1.40
CA PRO A 47 9.06 1.91 2.67
C PRO A 47 9.04 0.40 2.91
N GLY A 48 10.03 -0.08 3.65
CA GLY A 48 10.19 -1.49 3.97
C GLY A 48 11.65 -1.95 4.01
N THR A 49 11.83 -3.26 4.09
CA THR A 49 13.15 -3.91 4.18
C THR A 49 13.67 -4.27 2.80
N TYR A 50 14.80 -3.68 2.43
CA TYR A 50 15.52 -3.93 1.20
C TYR A 50 16.79 -4.73 1.43
N SER A 51 17.12 -5.64 0.52
CA SER A 51 18.42 -6.32 0.49
C SER A 51 19.14 -6.10 -0.84
N THR A 52 20.47 -6.04 -0.76
CA THR A 52 21.39 -6.02 -1.91
C THR A 52 22.46 -7.09 -1.72
N GLN A 53 23.03 -7.56 -2.83
CA GLN A 53 24.20 -8.46 -2.80
C GLN A 53 25.50 -7.73 -2.41
N GLY A 54 25.47 -6.41 -2.26
CA GLY A 54 26.62 -5.60 -1.85
C GLY A 54 27.18 -4.78 -2.99
N ALA A 55 28.51 -4.67 -3.07
CA ALA A 55 29.17 -3.92 -4.13
C ALA A 55 28.99 -4.61 -5.49
N ILE A 56 28.88 -3.82 -6.55
CA ILE A 56 28.83 -4.34 -7.92
C ILE A 56 30.11 -5.13 -8.20
N VAL A 57 29.96 -6.36 -8.69
CA VAL A 57 31.10 -7.22 -9.04
C VAL A 57 31.89 -6.58 -10.19
N GLY A 58 33.19 -6.37 -9.97
CA GLY A 58 34.05 -5.65 -10.92
C GLY A 58 33.94 -4.12 -10.88
N GLY A 59 33.07 -3.58 -10.00
CA GLY A 59 32.99 -2.16 -9.70
C GLY A 59 34.22 -1.65 -8.94
N LYS A 60 34.54 -0.36 -9.10
CA LYS A 60 35.66 0.30 -8.40
C LYS A 60 35.29 0.85 -7.03
N GLN A 61 33.99 0.95 -6.73
CA GLN A 61 33.46 1.53 -5.50
C GLN A 61 32.91 0.43 -4.59
N VAL A 62 32.95 0.68 -3.28
CA VAL A 62 32.19 -0.11 -2.32
C VAL A 62 30.70 0.25 -2.45
N CYS A 63 29.82 -0.65 -2.03
CA CYS A 63 28.41 -0.31 -1.89
C CYS A 63 28.26 0.61 -0.70
N SER A 64 27.82 1.83 -0.94
CA SER A 64 27.51 2.83 0.09
C SER A 64 26.04 3.23 -0.02
N TRP A 65 25.42 3.48 1.13
CA TRP A 65 24.02 3.91 1.20
C TRP A 65 23.79 4.88 2.36
N VAL A 66 22.78 5.73 2.22
CA VAL A 66 22.33 6.69 3.22
C VAL A 66 20.81 6.77 3.22
N ARG A 67 20.21 6.67 4.40
CA ARG A 67 18.83 7.09 4.69
C ARG A 67 18.87 8.51 5.25
N GLY A 68 17.99 9.38 4.80
CA GLY A 68 17.97 10.78 5.25
C GLY A 68 16.58 11.38 5.33
N ASP A 69 16.50 12.45 6.11
CA ASP A 69 15.34 13.34 6.26
C ASP A 69 15.68 14.70 5.61
N LEU A 70 14.69 15.35 5.01
CA LEU A 70 14.84 16.65 4.36
C LEU A 70 14.27 17.76 5.24
N LYS A 71 15.08 18.27 6.19
CA LYS A 71 14.71 19.41 7.05
C LYS A 71 15.20 20.73 6.48
N SER A 72 14.32 21.71 6.34
CA SER A 72 14.67 23.09 5.98
C SER A 72 15.61 23.20 4.77
N LEU A 73 15.33 22.41 3.71
CA LEU A 73 16.12 22.31 2.47
C LEU A 73 17.52 21.71 2.61
N LYS A 74 17.83 21.06 3.74
CA LYS A 74 19.06 20.31 3.97
C LYS A 74 18.72 18.84 4.19
N MET A 75 19.61 17.96 3.73
CA MET A 75 19.53 16.54 4.04
C MET A 75 20.25 16.26 5.35
N GLU A 76 19.54 15.64 6.28
CA GLU A 76 20.08 15.13 7.54
C GLU A 76 20.16 13.60 7.45
N PRO A 77 21.35 12.99 7.60
CA PRO A 77 21.50 11.55 7.56
C PRO A 77 20.91 10.89 8.81
N ILE A 78 20.01 9.93 8.61
CA ILE A 78 19.40 9.10 9.67
C ILE A 78 20.28 7.88 9.95
N ALA A 79 20.70 7.20 8.87
CA ALA A 79 21.55 6.03 8.92
C ALA A 79 22.35 5.92 7.63
N PHE A 80 23.56 5.37 7.71
CA PHE A 80 24.40 5.14 6.55
C PHE A 80 25.23 3.88 6.74
N GLY A 81 25.70 3.32 5.64
CA GLY A 81 26.57 2.16 5.67
C GLY A 81 27.40 2.04 4.40
N GLU A 82 28.52 1.34 4.52
CA GLU A 82 29.37 0.99 3.39
C GLU A 82 29.94 -0.42 3.54
N GLY A 83 30.10 -1.13 2.42
CA GLY A 83 30.61 -2.49 2.43
C GLY A 83 30.72 -3.13 1.06
N LYS A 84 31.36 -4.30 1.01
CA LYS A 84 31.46 -5.12 -0.22
C LYS A 84 30.45 -6.27 -0.25
N GLY A 85 30.12 -6.82 0.91
CA GLY A 85 29.23 -7.98 1.02
C GLY A 85 27.75 -7.61 1.02
N PRO A 86 26.86 -8.62 1.05
CA PRO A 86 25.42 -8.42 1.14
C PRO A 86 25.04 -7.57 2.35
N THR A 87 24.02 -6.73 2.18
CA THR A 87 23.50 -5.90 3.26
C THR A 87 22.00 -5.74 3.13
N THR A 88 21.34 -5.58 4.28
CA THR A 88 19.90 -5.40 4.41
C THR A 88 19.64 -4.10 5.16
N VAL A 89 18.75 -3.27 4.63
CA VAL A 89 18.42 -1.95 5.16
C VAL A 89 16.90 -1.85 5.30
N LYS A 90 16.42 -1.48 6.49
CA LYS A 90 15.04 -1.05 6.67
C LYS A 90 14.95 0.43 6.31
N ILE A 91 14.14 0.78 5.31
CA ILE A 91 13.76 2.15 4.95
C ILE A 91 12.40 2.40 5.60
N GLU A 92 12.32 3.38 6.47
CA GLU A 92 11.09 3.67 7.22
C GLU A 92 10.19 4.60 6.42
N GLU A 93 8.88 4.58 6.68
CA GLU A 93 7.93 5.53 6.09
C GLU A 93 8.27 7.00 6.36
N THR A 94 8.94 7.29 7.48
CA THR A 94 9.36 8.65 7.87
C THR A 94 10.66 9.12 7.23
N ASP A 95 11.34 8.26 6.47
CA ASP A 95 12.49 8.69 5.70
C ASP A 95 12.01 9.54 4.52
N ASP A 96 12.76 10.58 4.15
CA ASP A 96 12.44 11.37 2.96
C ASP A 96 13.20 10.88 1.74
N VAL A 97 14.44 10.43 1.95
CA VAL A 97 15.36 10.08 0.85
C VAL A 97 16.22 8.86 1.19
N PHE A 98 16.39 8.00 0.18
CA PHE A 98 17.37 6.93 0.17
C PHE A 98 18.39 7.20 -0.95
N ILE A 99 19.67 7.22 -0.60
CA ILE A 99 20.78 7.42 -1.52
C ILE A 99 21.60 6.14 -1.55
N THR A 100 21.95 5.66 -2.73
CA THR A 100 22.82 4.50 -2.90
C THR A 100 23.86 4.77 -3.97
N MET A 101 25.06 4.20 -3.81
CA MET A 101 26.17 4.36 -4.72
C MET A 101 27.01 3.08 -4.74
N GLY A 102 27.35 2.60 -5.95
CA GLY A 102 28.22 1.43 -6.13
C GLY A 102 27.62 0.10 -5.66
N CYS A 103 26.32 0.07 -5.36
CA CYS A 103 25.61 -1.12 -4.91
C CYS A 103 25.00 -1.89 -6.10
N SER A 104 25.01 -3.21 -6.01
CA SER A 104 24.12 -4.06 -6.80
C SER A 104 22.66 -3.68 -6.52
N GLY A 105 21.75 -4.03 -7.43
CA GLY A 105 20.33 -3.68 -7.30
C GLY A 105 19.73 -4.09 -5.95
N TRP A 106 18.83 -3.26 -5.43
CA TRP A 106 18.11 -3.53 -4.18
C TRP A 106 16.73 -4.09 -4.45
N THR A 107 16.37 -5.12 -3.68
CA THR A 107 15.05 -5.76 -3.75
C THR A 107 14.31 -5.54 -2.45
N LEU A 108 13.05 -5.10 -2.51
CA LEU A 108 12.17 -5.02 -1.35
C LEU A 108 11.72 -6.43 -0.94
N ASP A 109 12.29 -6.95 0.13
CA ASP A 109 11.97 -8.26 0.68
C ASP A 109 10.65 -8.23 1.47
N LYS A 110 10.45 -7.17 2.25
CA LYS A 110 9.27 -7.00 3.11
C LYS A 110 8.79 -5.55 3.06
N PRO A 111 7.61 -5.25 2.49
CA PRO A 111 7.05 -3.91 2.58
C PRO A 111 6.72 -3.59 4.05
N GLU A 112 6.96 -2.35 4.46
CA GLU A 112 6.45 -1.84 5.73
C GLU A 112 4.94 -1.62 5.62
N HIS A 113 4.20 -1.93 6.69
CA HIS A 113 2.73 -2.03 6.78
C HIS A 113 1.96 -1.45 5.57
N GLU A 114 1.64 -2.30 4.58
CA GLU A 114 0.70 -1.99 3.48
C GLU A 114 -0.77 -1.91 3.99
N GLY A 115 -0.97 -1.54 5.25
CA GLY A 115 -2.25 -1.53 5.92
C GLY A 115 -2.90 -0.17 5.82
N PHE A 116 -3.69 0.01 4.76
CA PHE A 116 -5.14 0.25 4.83
C PHE A 116 -5.74 0.63 3.46
N LEU A 117 -4.92 0.87 2.42
CA LEU A 117 -5.42 1.24 1.09
C LEU A 117 -5.23 0.16 0.01
N SER A 118 -4.85 -1.06 0.39
CA SER A 118 -4.95 -2.20 -0.52
C SER A 118 -6.41 -2.65 -0.67
N SER A 119 -7.13 -1.93 -1.54
CA SER A 119 -8.23 -2.42 -2.38
C SER A 119 -9.11 -3.55 -1.82
N GLY A 120 -9.69 -3.35 -0.63
CA GLY A 120 -10.90 -4.05 -0.22
C GLY A 120 -12.09 -3.13 -0.53
N SER A 121 -12.98 -3.58 -1.40
CA SER A 121 -14.24 -2.91 -1.77
C SER A 121 -14.81 -2.02 -0.67
N LEU A 122 -14.89 -0.71 -0.91
CA LEU A 122 -15.87 0.15 -0.25
C LEU A 122 -17.25 -0.13 -0.85
N SER A 123 -17.72 -1.38 -0.75
CA SER A 123 -19.13 -1.74 -0.78
C SER A 123 -19.66 -1.72 0.65
N GLY A 124 -19.31 -0.68 1.40
CA GLY A 124 -19.99 -0.35 2.64
C GLY A 124 -21.19 0.50 2.27
N SER A 125 -22.36 -0.11 2.19
CA SER A 125 -23.63 0.62 2.15
C SER A 125 -23.64 1.59 3.32
N LEU A 126 -23.58 2.88 3.04
CA LEU A 126 -23.89 3.90 4.03
C LEU A 126 -25.42 3.88 4.14
N ASP A 127 -25.96 2.93 4.89
CA ASP A 127 -27.39 2.89 5.20
C ASP A 127 -27.71 4.04 6.15
N PHE A 128 -27.97 5.20 5.57
CA PHE A 128 -28.33 6.44 6.27
C PHE A 128 -29.75 6.38 6.91
N SER A 129 -30.37 5.20 7.01
CA SER A 129 -31.72 5.01 7.56
C SER A 129 -31.76 4.63 9.04
N SER A 130 -30.62 4.47 9.72
CA SER A 130 -30.60 4.04 11.14
C SER A 130 -30.38 5.17 12.15
N LEU A 131 -30.76 6.42 11.83
CA LEU A 131 -30.70 7.54 12.77
C LEU A 131 -32.02 8.31 12.93
N THR A 132 -33.13 7.85 12.34
CA THR A 132 -34.43 8.55 12.47
C THR A 132 -35.54 7.76 13.14
N ASP A 133 -35.34 6.51 13.55
CA ASP A 133 -36.44 5.69 14.07
C ASP A 133 -36.18 5.19 15.50
N THR A 134 -36.38 6.08 16.47
CA THR A 134 -36.81 5.71 17.85
C THR A 134 -37.26 6.88 18.70
N PHE A 135 -37.30 8.11 18.18
CA PHE A 135 -38.07 9.18 18.80
C PHE A 135 -39.41 9.33 18.06
N VAL A 136 -40.50 9.17 18.79
CA VAL A 136 -41.91 9.38 18.40
C VAL A 136 -42.65 8.15 17.85
N SER A 137 -43.15 7.32 18.77
CA SER A 137 -44.61 7.25 19.00
C SER A 137 -44.93 6.30 20.15
N SER A 138 -45.17 6.90 21.31
CA SER A 138 -46.08 6.36 22.32
C SER A 138 -47.52 6.38 21.81
N LEU A 139 -48.41 5.58 22.45
CA LEU A 139 -49.83 5.25 22.15
C LEU A 139 -49.98 4.09 21.15
N GLU A 140 -50.61 2.93 21.41
CA GLU A 140 -51.71 2.51 22.30
C GLU A 140 -51.48 1.05 22.77
N LEU A 141 -51.68 0.71 24.05
CA LEU A 141 -52.89 0.09 24.63
C LEU A 141 -53.25 -1.31 24.06
N GLY A 142 -53.06 -2.39 24.86
CA GLY A 142 -53.71 -3.68 24.57
C GLY A 142 -53.10 -4.97 25.13
N SER A 143 -53.13 -5.13 26.46
CA SER A 143 -53.37 -6.37 27.22
C SER A 143 -52.86 -7.77 26.79
N ALA A 144 -52.08 -8.35 27.72
CA ALA A 144 -52.36 -9.58 28.50
C ALA A 144 -51.58 -10.89 28.23
N ALA A 145 -51.37 -11.57 29.37
CA ALA A 145 -50.99 -12.96 29.63
C ALA A 145 -49.48 -13.31 29.65
N GLY A 146 -49.01 -13.61 30.87
CA GLY A 146 -47.63 -13.96 31.18
C GLY A 146 -47.32 -15.45 31.08
N ALA A 147 -46.08 -15.80 31.42
CA ALA A 147 -45.74 -17.03 32.12
C ALA A 147 -44.30 -16.92 32.65
N VAL A 148 -44.16 -17.26 33.92
CA VAL A 148 -42.93 -17.64 34.61
C VAL A 148 -42.36 -18.92 34.01
N GLY A 149 -41.04 -19.12 34.07
CA GLY A 149 -40.47 -20.43 33.76
C GLY A 149 -38.96 -20.42 33.61
N GLY A 150 -38.24 -20.63 34.70
CA GLY A 150 -36.84 -21.05 34.66
C GLY A 150 -36.71 -22.55 34.43
N SER A 151 -35.55 -22.97 33.90
CA SER A 151 -34.85 -24.26 34.08
C SER A 151 -33.65 -24.24 33.13
N LEU A 152 -32.39 -24.37 33.59
CA LEU A 152 -31.72 -25.58 34.09
C LEU A 152 -31.93 -26.81 33.20
N ALA A 153 -30.95 -27.14 32.37
CA ALA A 153 -30.49 -28.52 32.13
C ALA A 153 -29.25 -28.48 31.20
N THR A 154 -28.06 -28.93 31.59
CA THR A 154 -27.57 -30.32 31.78
C THR A 154 -26.70 -30.68 30.57
N GLY A 155 -25.45 -31.04 30.85
CA GLY A 155 -24.42 -31.26 29.84
C GLY A 155 -24.57 -32.55 29.05
N SER A 156 -23.60 -32.77 28.15
CA SER A 156 -23.17 -34.11 27.80
C SER A 156 -21.72 -34.10 27.34
N ILE A 157 -20.99 -35.09 27.84
CA ILE A 157 -19.56 -35.39 27.72
C ILE A 157 -19.46 -36.68 26.91
N VAL A 158 -18.68 -36.71 25.83
CA VAL A 158 -18.21 -37.93 25.16
C VAL A 158 -16.80 -37.61 24.63
N LYS A 159 -15.69 -37.99 25.31
CA LYS A 159 -14.96 -39.29 25.28
C LYS A 159 -14.57 -39.65 23.83
N GLY A 160 -13.33 -39.49 23.35
CA GLY A 160 -12.07 -40.05 23.86
C GLY A 160 -11.66 -41.23 22.97
N SER A 161 -10.52 -41.15 22.27
CA SER A 161 -9.79 -42.33 21.77
C SER A 161 -8.35 -41.94 21.43
N LEU A 162 -7.46 -42.30 22.35
CA LEU A 162 -6.04 -42.59 22.15
C LEU A 162 -5.94 -44.10 21.86
N GLU A 163 -4.81 -44.52 21.26
CA GLU A 163 -4.09 -45.82 21.40
C GLU A 163 -3.58 -46.37 20.04
N ASN A 164 -2.28 -46.21 19.74
CA ASN A 164 -1.18 -47.23 19.78
C ASN A 164 -0.95 -47.86 18.38
N GLY A 165 0.23 -48.16 17.82
CA GLY A 165 1.66 -48.19 18.18
C GLY A 165 2.39 -49.16 17.22
N ALA A 166 3.68 -48.97 16.91
CA ALA A 166 4.66 -49.99 16.41
C ALA A 166 6.05 -49.32 16.20
N ALA A 167 7.08 -49.61 17.02
CA ALA A 167 8.18 -50.58 16.81
C ALA A 167 9.00 -50.30 15.52
N GLY A 168 10.31 -50.09 15.50
CA GLY A 168 11.39 -50.59 16.35
C GLY A 168 12.26 -51.55 15.52
N SER A 169 13.43 -51.10 15.06
CA SER A 169 14.64 -51.88 14.72
C SER A 169 15.81 -50.92 14.52
#